data_AF-A0AAN6XYE6-F1
#
_entry.id   AF-A0AAN6XYE6-F1
#
_cell.length_a   1.000
_cell.length_b   1.000
_cell.length_c   1.000
_cell.angle_alpha   90.00
_cell.angle_beta   90.00
_cell.angle_gamma   90.00
#
_symmetry.space_group_name_H-M   'P 1'
#
loop_
_entity.id
_entity.type
_entity.pdbx_description
1 polymer ?
#
loop_
_entity_poly.entity_id
_entity_poly.type
_entity_poly.pdbx_seq_one_letter_code
_entity_poly.pdbx_strand_id
1 'polypeptide(L)'
;MTGNNAQAPGVTADELIRSLMALVNAGPQASRQFVVLPILRSEKDLRGWNAELRRTLERHGLLKYIDEDVPEPEDKESAAYKIWLNDRADIQDLLSASCRDNAVFDAMCNCGWKPDEINPHLTYKKAFQALEKSSPDAGVVLWAEYTSIKRSAFDTFAKFTERLQYLRRRLEAL
;
A
#
# COMPACT_ATOMS: atom_id res chain seq x y z
N MET A 1 59.07 -24.16 -23.34
CA MET A 1 57.72 -24.58 -22.90
C MET A 1 57.55 -24.16 -21.44
N THR A 2 57.05 -22.95 -21.21
CA THR A 2 56.75 -22.44 -19.86
C THR A 2 55.24 -22.25 -19.78
N GLY A 3 54.58 -23.17 -19.07
CA GLY A 3 53.13 -23.14 -18.86
C GLY A 3 52.76 -22.03 -17.90
N ASN A 4 52.00 -21.05 -18.39
CA ASN A 4 51.26 -20.12 -17.54
C ASN A 4 50.05 -20.87 -16.98
N ASN A 5 50.14 -21.29 -15.71
CA ASN A 5 48.98 -21.70 -14.94
C ASN A 5 48.17 -20.45 -14.62
N ALA A 6 47.05 -20.26 -15.33
CA ALA A 6 46.04 -19.28 -14.98
C ALA A 6 45.37 -19.74 -13.68
N GLN A 7 45.73 -19.10 -12.57
CA GLN A 7 45.05 -19.25 -11.30
C GLN A 7 43.62 -18.71 -11.49
N ALA A 8 42.61 -19.59 -11.38
CA ALA A 8 41.22 -19.16 -11.39
C ALA A 8 40.99 -18.13 -10.26
N PRO A 9 40.23 -17.05 -10.48
CA PRO A 9 39.95 -16.07 -9.45
C PRO A 9 39.23 -16.78 -8.29
N GLY A 10 39.91 -16.87 -7.15
CA GLY A 10 39.35 -17.46 -5.94
C GLY A 10 38.20 -16.58 -5.46
N VAL A 11 37.02 -17.18 -5.32
CA VAL A 11 35.84 -16.53 -4.74
C VAL A 11 36.24 -15.94 -3.39
N THR A 12 36.07 -14.63 -3.27
CA THR A 12 36.50 -13.90 -2.08
C THR A 12 35.55 -14.18 -0.91
N ALA A 13 36.06 -14.05 0.32
CA ALA A 13 35.23 -14.22 1.52
C ALA A 13 34.03 -13.27 1.52
N ASP A 14 34.17 -12.06 0.97
CA ASP A 14 33.10 -11.08 0.82
C ASP A 14 32.02 -11.51 -0.17
N GLU A 15 32.38 -12.17 -1.27
CA GLU A 15 31.42 -12.75 -2.22
C GLU A 15 30.67 -13.94 -1.62
N LEU A 16 31.35 -14.77 -0.83
CA LEU A 16 30.72 -15.85 -0.07
C LEU A 16 29.76 -15.31 1.00
N ILE A 17 30.14 -14.25 1.72
CA ILE A 17 29.28 -13.61 2.73
C ILE A 17 28.06 -12.97 2.08
N ARG A 18 28.22 -12.26 0.95
CA ARG A 18 27.07 -11.73 0.18
C ARG A 18 26.16 -12.83 -0.33
N SER A 19 26.72 -13.93 -0.84
CA SER A 19 25.95 -15.06 -1.35
C SER A 19 25.22 -15.80 -0.23
N LEU A 20 25.84 -15.95 0.94
CA LEU A 20 25.22 -16.51 2.15
C LEU A 20 24.11 -15.61 2.68
N MET A 21 24.32 -14.29 2.72
CA MET A 21 23.29 -13.33 3.10
C MET A 21 22.12 -13.36 2.11
N ALA A 22 22.40 -13.47 0.82
CA ALA A 22 21.36 -13.65 -0.21
C ALA A 22 20.60 -14.97 -0.04
N LEU A 23 21.27 -16.07 0.31
CA LEU A 23 20.66 -17.39 0.55
C LEU A 23 19.85 -17.46 1.85
N VAL A 24 20.33 -16.83 2.92
CA VAL A 24 19.58 -16.71 4.18
C VAL A 24 18.32 -15.87 3.98
N ASN A 25 18.38 -14.86 3.11
CA ASN A 25 17.20 -14.07 2.72
C ASN A 25 16.33 -14.77 1.66
N ALA A 26 16.88 -15.71 0.89
CA ALA A 26 16.19 -16.51 -0.14
C ALA A 26 15.74 -17.89 0.37
N GLY A 27 15.79 -18.13 1.68
CA GLY A 27 15.12 -19.29 2.29
C GLY A 27 13.67 -19.37 1.82
N PRO A 28 13.02 -20.56 1.84
CA PRO A 28 11.62 -20.67 1.48
C PRO A 28 10.86 -19.63 2.29
N GLN A 29 10.33 -18.60 1.61
CA GLN A 29 9.56 -17.55 2.28
C GLN A 29 8.38 -18.27 2.90
N ALA A 30 8.46 -18.52 4.21
CA ALA A 30 7.37 -19.10 4.97
C ALA A 30 6.15 -18.23 4.67
N SER A 31 5.04 -18.86 4.26
CA SER A 31 3.80 -18.17 3.91
C SER A 31 3.53 -17.08 4.95
N ARG A 32 3.60 -15.82 4.51
CA ARG A 32 3.43 -14.69 5.41
C ARG A 32 1.98 -14.65 5.83
N GLN A 33 1.74 -14.77 7.12
CA GLN A 33 0.40 -14.64 7.65
C GLN A 33 0.13 -13.17 7.96
N PHE A 34 -0.58 -12.49 7.05
CA PHE A 34 -1.05 -11.13 7.30
C PHE A 34 -2.24 -11.14 8.25
N VAL A 35 -2.35 -10.07 9.03
CA VAL A 35 -3.59 -9.77 9.74
C VAL A 35 -4.64 -9.39 8.69
N VAL A 36 -5.85 -9.96 8.82
CA VAL A 36 -6.96 -9.62 7.94
C VAL A 36 -7.31 -8.14 8.14
N LEU A 37 -7.20 -7.37 7.06
CA LEU A 37 -7.60 -5.97 7.06
C LEU A 37 -9.13 -5.85 7.06
N PRO A 38 -9.69 -4.82 7.72
CA PRO A 38 -11.11 -4.53 7.66
C PRO A 38 -11.51 -4.22 6.22
N ILE A 39 -12.75 -4.55 5.85
CA ILE A 39 -13.27 -4.22 4.52
C ILE A 39 -13.49 -2.71 4.44
N LEU A 40 -12.88 -2.11 3.42
CA LEU A 40 -13.02 -0.69 3.15
C LEU A 40 -14.39 -0.45 2.51
N ARG A 41 -15.23 0.39 3.12
CA ARG A 41 -16.58 0.70 2.62
C ARG A 41 -16.78 2.18 2.36
N SER A 42 -16.09 3.02 3.12
CA SER A 42 -16.27 4.47 3.08
C SER A 42 -15.01 5.20 3.50
N GLU A 43 -14.99 6.50 3.24
CA GLU A 43 -13.91 7.40 3.66
C GLU A 43 -13.65 7.36 5.18
N LYS A 44 -14.67 7.11 6.00
CA LYS A 44 -14.52 7.04 7.46
C LYS A 44 -13.63 5.88 7.90
N ASP A 45 -13.57 4.83 7.09
CA ASP A 45 -12.81 3.62 7.37
C ASP A 45 -11.33 3.80 7.01
N LEU A 46 -11.00 4.72 6.09
CA LEU A 46 -9.63 4.93 5.57
C LEU A 46 -8.60 5.15 6.67
N ARG A 47 -8.93 5.96 7.69
CA ARG A 47 -7.96 6.27 8.75
C ARG A 47 -7.58 5.03 9.56
N GLY A 48 -8.57 4.23 9.96
CA GLY A 48 -8.35 3.00 10.71
C GLY A 48 -7.67 1.94 9.85
N TRP A 49 -8.19 1.75 8.65
CA TRP A 49 -7.64 0.85 7.64
C TRP A 49 -6.16 1.13 7.34
N ASN A 50 -5.80 2.39 7.10
CA ASN A 50 -4.42 2.79 6.81
C ASN A 50 -3.49 2.50 8.00
N ALA A 51 -3.93 2.78 9.22
CA ALA A 51 -3.14 2.51 10.41
C ALA A 51 -2.88 0.99 10.59
N GLU A 52 -3.87 0.15 10.30
CA GLU A 52 -3.74 -1.31 10.40
C GLU A 52 -2.91 -1.90 9.26
N LEU A 53 -3.09 -1.41 8.02
CA LEU A 53 -2.28 -1.78 6.87
C LEU A 53 -0.81 -1.46 7.13
N ARG A 54 -0.48 -0.21 7.47
CA ARG A 54 0.90 0.22 7.71
C ARG A 54 1.54 -0.58 8.84
N ARG A 55 0.84 -0.79 9.95
CA ARG A 55 1.32 -1.63 11.07
C ARG A 55 1.58 -3.07 10.64
N THR A 56 0.70 -3.64 9.81
CA THR A 56 0.84 -5.01 9.31
C THR A 56 2.07 -5.12 8.41
N LEU A 57 2.22 -4.22 7.44
CA LEU A 57 3.37 -4.23 6.52
C LEU A 57 4.69 -3.95 7.22
N GLU A 58 4.71 -3.06 8.21
CA GLU A 58 5.92 -2.72 8.95
C GLU A 58 6.47 -3.93 9.74
N ARG A 59 5.60 -4.77 10.32
CA ARG A 59 6.02 -6.02 10.98
C ARG A 59 6.72 -6.99 10.04
N HIS A 60 6.43 -6.90 8.74
CA HIS A 60 7.02 -7.76 7.72
C HIS A 60 8.12 -7.05 6.90
N GLY A 61 8.46 -5.79 7.22
CA GLY A 61 9.46 -5.02 6.47
C GLY A 61 9.00 -4.63 5.05
N LEU A 62 7.70 -4.60 4.79
CA LEU A 62 7.11 -4.42 3.46
C LEU A 62 6.54 -3.01 3.22
N LEU A 63 6.66 -2.10 4.20
CA LEU A 63 6.04 -0.78 4.15
C LEU A 63 6.45 0.05 2.91
N LYS A 64 7.70 -0.13 2.46
CA LYS A 64 8.24 0.54 1.26
C LYS A 64 7.39 0.36 0.00
N TYR A 65 6.70 -0.77 -0.16
CA TYR A 65 5.92 -1.07 -1.37
C TYR A 65 4.58 -0.32 -1.45
N ILE A 66 4.15 0.33 -0.36
CA ILE A 66 2.99 1.24 -0.40
C ILE A 66 3.42 2.71 -0.35
N ASP A 67 4.58 3.01 0.25
CA ASP A 67 5.11 4.37 0.32
C ASP A 67 5.73 4.80 -1.02
N GLU A 68 6.36 3.88 -1.75
CA GLU A 68 7.07 4.13 -2.99
C GLU A 68 6.74 3.06 -4.05
N ASP A 69 6.82 3.43 -5.33
CA ASP A 69 6.80 2.45 -6.41
C ASP A 69 8.18 1.80 -6.55
N VAL A 70 8.41 0.75 -5.77
CA VAL A 70 9.68 0.02 -5.73
C VAL A 70 9.98 -0.56 -7.12
N PRO A 71 11.10 -0.16 -7.75
CA PRO A 71 11.41 -0.54 -9.13
C PRO A 71 11.65 -2.04 -9.27
N GLU A 72 11.30 -2.57 -10.44
CA GLU A 72 11.58 -3.96 -10.83
C GLU A 72 13.09 -4.19 -10.91
N PRO A 73 13.63 -5.25 -10.28
CA PRO A 73 15.04 -5.62 -10.44
C PRO A 73 15.38 -6.00 -11.89
N GLU A 74 16.56 -5.59 -12.37
CA GLU A 74 16.99 -5.82 -13.77
C GLU A 74 17.10 -7.31 -14.14
N ASP A 75 17.61 -8.13 -13.22
CA ASP A 75 17.78 -9.56 -13.43
C ASP A 75 16.54 -10.34 -12.94
N LYS A 76 15.74 -10.80 -13.92
CA LYS A 76 14.50 -11.55 -13.69
C LYS A 76 14.72 -12.95 -13.11
N GLU A 77 15.92 -13.50 -13.22
CA GLU A 77 16.22 -14.82 -12.65
C GLU A 77 16.79 -14.73 -11.24
N SER A 78 17.16 -13.52 -10.80
CA SER A 78 17.74 -13.27 -9.49
C SER A 78 16.77 -13.63 -8.35
N ALA A 79 17.33 -14.00 -7.20
CA ALA A 79 16.56 -14.14 -5.96
C ALA A 79 15.86 -12.82 -5.58
N ALA A 80 16.47 -11.68 -5.88
CA ALA A 80 15.91 -10.37 -5.61
C ALA A 80 14.62 -10.11 -6.41
N TYR A 81 14.57 -10.51 -7.69
CA TYR A 81 13.34 -10.42 -8.50
C TYR A 81 12.22 -11.30 -7.95
N LYS A 82 12.53 -12.54 -7.55
CA LYS A 82 11.55 -13.45 -6.95
C LYS A 82 10.98 -12.89 -5.65
N ILE A 83 11.84 -12.33 -4.79
CA ILE A 83 11.40 -11.64 -3.55
C ILE A 83 10.52 -10.45 -3.89
N TRP A 84 10.95 -9.58 -4.81
CA TRP A 84 10.18 -8.40 -5.23
C TRP A 84 8.79 -8.76 -5.76
N LEU A 85 8.72 -9.80 -6.61
CA LEU A 85 7.46 -10.27 -7.19
C LEU A 85 6.51 -10.83 -6.12
N ASN A 86 7.04 -11.68 -5.23
CA ASN A 86 6.25 -12.27 -4.14
C ASN A 86 5.76 -11.20 -3.17
N ASP A 87 6.64 -10.27 -2.76
CA ASP A 87 6.27 -9.16 -1.88
C ASP A 87 5.14 -8.32 -2.50
N ARG A 88 5.23 -8.00 -3.80
CA ARG A 88 4.17 -7.24 -4.47
C ARG A 88 2.87 -8.02 -4.56
N ALA A 89 2.92 -9.31 -4.88
CA ALA A 89 1.74 -10.17 -4.95
C ALA A 89 1.05 -10.29 -3.59
N ASP A 90 1.80 -10.59 -2.53
CA ASP A 90 1.33 -10.71 -1.15
C ASP A 90 0.56 -9.45 -0.69
N ILE A 91 1.12 -8.27 -0.96
CA ILE A 91 0.50 -6.99 -0.56
C ILE A 91 -0.70 -6.68 -1.46
N GLN A 92 -0.61 -6.99 -2.75
CA GLN A 92 -1.73 -6.79 -3.68
C GLN A 92 -2.94 -7.63 -3.27
N ASP A 93 -2.73 -8.89 -2.88
CA ASP A 93 -3.78 -9.77 -2.39
C ASP A 93 -4.41 -9.23 -1.10
N LEU A 94 -3.57 -8.77 -0.16
CA LEU A 94 -4.02 -8.14 1.09
C LEU A 94 -4.90 -6.90 0.83
N LEU A 95 -4.46 -6.01 -0.06
CA LEU A 95 -5.19 -4.80 -0.45
C LEU A 95 -6.50 -5.15 -1.17
N SER A 96 -6.44 -6.05 -2.15
CA SER A 96 -7.59 -6.43 -2.98
C SER A 96 -8.67 -7.13 -2.15
N ALA A 97 -8.28 -7.99 -1.21
CA ALA A 97 -9.20 -8.64 -0.28
C ALA A 97 -9.96 -7.62 0.60
N SER A 98 -9.30 -6.52 0.96
CA SER A 98 -9.88 -5.45 1.76
C SER A 98 -10.73 -4.46 0.95
N CYS A 99 -10.38 -4.21 -0.31
CA CYS A 99 -11.07 -3.29 -1.22
C CYS A 99 -12.20 -3.95 -2.04
N ARG A 100 -12.63 -5.16 -1.68
CA ARG A 100 -13.63 -5.96 -2.43
C ARG A 100 -15.07 -5.47 -2.35
N ASP A 101 -15.36 -4.42 -1.60
CA ASP A 101 -16.71 -3.84 -1.57
C ASP A 101 -17.03 -3.25 -2.94
N ASN A 102 -18.18 -3.63 -3.53
CA ASN A 102 -18.52 -3.26 -4.92
C ASN A 102 -18.46 -1.74 -5.15
N ALA A 103 -18.93 -0.93 -4.20
CA ALA A 103 -18.93 0.53 -4.39
C ALA A 103 -17.51 1.11 -4.39
N VAL A 104 -16.64 0.57 -3.53
CA VAL A 104 -15.22 0.96 -3.48
C VAL A 104 -14.48 0.47 -4.72
N PHE A 105 -14.70 -0.77 -5.11
CA PHE A 105 -14.11 -1.39 -6.30
C PHE A 105 -14.45 -0.58 -7.56
N ASP A 106 -15.73 -0.28 -7.77
CA ASP A 106 -16.20 0.52 -8.91
C ASP A 106 -15.60 1.93 -8.88
N ALA A 107 -15.54 2.56 -7.70
CA ALA A 107 -14.94 3.89 -7.54
C ALA A 107 -13.44 3.90 -7.86
N MET A 108 -12.70 2.86 -7.45
CA MET A 108 -11.28 2.69 -7.79
C MET A 108 -11.09 2.50 -9.30
N CYS A 109 -11.89 1.65 -9.93
CA CYS A 109 -11.89 1.45 -11.38
C CYS A 109 -12.18 2.76 -12.13
N ASN A 110 -13.17 3.54 -11.67
CA ASN A 110 -13.50 4.86 -12.24
C ASN A 110 -12.36 5.88 -12.08
N CYS A 111 -11.50 5.72 -11.07
CA CYS A 111 -10.27 6.49 -10.90
C CYS A 111 -9.10 5.96 -11.74
N GLY A 112 -9.32 4.99 -12.62
CA GLY A 112 -8.31 4.40 -13.50
C GLY A 112 -7.43 3.34 -12.84
N TRP A 113 -7.88 2.73 -11.73
CA TRP A 113 -7.26 1.52 -11.20
C TRP A 113 -7.56 0.33 -12.12
N LYS A 114 -6.57 -0.57 -12.27
CA LYS A 114 -6.69 -1.81 -13.03
C LYS A 114 -6.49 -2.99 -12.07
N PRO A 115 -7.51 -3.85 -11.87
CA PRO A 115 -7.43 -4.94 -10.91
C PRO A 115 -6.42 -6.02 -11.30
N ASP A 116 -6.15 -6.17 -12.61
CA ASP A 116 -5.19 -7.15 -13.12
C ASP A 116 -3.72 -6.70 -12.97
N GLU A 117 -3.47 -5.46 -12.57
CA GLU A 117 -2.13 -4.91 -12.39
C GLU A 117 -1.62 -5.14 -10.95
N ILE A 118 -0.52 -5.88 -10.82
CA ILE A 118 0.13 -6.11 -9.52
C ILE A 118 0.99 -4.89 -9.15
N ASN A 119 0.33 -3.86 -8.63
CA ASN A 119 0.98 -2.64 -8.16
C ASN A 119 0.39 -2.18 -6.83
N PRO A 120 0.95 -2.64 -5.69
CA PRO A 120 0.46 -2.30 -4.37
C PRO A 120 0.46 -0.80 -4.08
N HIS A 121 1.49 -0.08 -4.51
CA HIS A 121 1.58 1.38 -4.37
C HIS A 121 0.42 2.08 -5.08
N LEU A 122 0.16 1.69 -6.33
CA LEU A 122 -0.94 2.25 -7.11
C LEU A 122 -2.29 1.87 -6.51
N THR A 123 -2.50 0.61 -6.13
CA THR A 123 -3.74 0.13 -5.50
C THR A 123 -4.03 0.91 -4.21
N TYR A 124 -3.01 1.08 -3.36
CA TYR A 124 -3.09 1.90 -2.14
C TYR A 124 -3.54 3.33 -2.47
N LYS A 125 -2.84 4.00 -3.39
CA LYS A 125 -3.16 5.38 -3.79
C LYS A 125 -4.58 5.50 -4.36
N LYS A 126 -5.04 4.51 -5.14
CA LYS A 126 -6.36 4.50 -5.74
C LYS A 126 -7.47 4.29 -4.71
N ALA A 127 -7.24 3.51 -3.66
CA ALA A 127 -8.18 3.36 -2.56
C ALA A 127 -8.46 4.70 -1.87
N PHE A 128 -7.41 5.49 -1.63
CA PHE A 128 -7.56 6.87 -1.13
C PHE A 128 -8.25 7.76 -2.15
N GLN A 129 -7.82 7.77 -3.40
CA GLN A 129 -8.40 8.63 -4.44
C GLN A 129 -9.91 8.35 -4.66
N ALA A 130 -10.32 7.08 -4.59
CA ALA A 130 -11.70 6.67 -4.79
C ALA A 130 -12.64 7.12 -3.67
N LEU A 131 -12.13 7.17 -2.44
CA LEU A 131 -12.94 7.41 -1.23
C LEU A 131 -12.80 8.82 -0.69
N GLU A 132 -11.59 9.39 -0.75
CA GLU A 132 -11.39 10.81 -0.53
C GLU A 132 -11.84 11.52 -1.80
N LYS A 133 -13.13 11.89 -1.85
CA LYS A 133 -13.68 12.75 -2.89
C LYS A 133 -12.77 13.98 -3.01
N SER A 134 -11.90 13.96 -3.99
CA SER A 134 -10.95 15.01 -4.32
C SER A 134 -11.14 15.32 -5.80
N SER A 135 -12.36 15.76 -6.14
CA SER A 135 -12.53 16.58 -7.32
C SER A 135 -12.07 18.02 -7.00
N PRO A 136 -11.72 18.85 -7.99
CA PRO A 136 -11.47 20.28 -7.79
C PRO A 136 -12.62 20.98 -7.02
N ASP A 137 -13.84 20.48 -7.17
CA ASP A 137 -15.03 20.96 -6.47
C ASP A 137 -15.19 20.40 -5.05
N ALA A 138 -14.40 19.41 -4.64
CA ALA A 138 -14.53 18.80 -3.32
C ALA A 138 -14.27 19.80 -2.19
N GLY A 139 -13.32 20.73 -2.37
CA GLY A 139 -13.10 21.82 -1.43
C GLY A 139 -14.32 22.75 -1.34
N VAL A 140 -14.92 23.08 -2.49
CA VAL A 140 -16.13 23.90 -2.57
C VAL A 140 -17.32 23.21 -1.90
N VAL A 141 -17.48 21.90 -2.11
CA VAL A 141 -18.55 21.09 -1.51
C VAL A 141 -18.34 20.95 0.00
N LEU A 142 -17.11 20.67 0.45
CA LEU A 142 -16.78 20.60 1.88
C LEU A 142 -16.98 21.94 2.58
N TRP A 143 -16.62 23.05 1.93
CA TRP A 143 -16.82 24.40 2.44
C TRP A 143 -18.31 24.77 2.48
N ALA A 144 -19.06 24.44 1.43
CA ALA A 144 -20.51 24.65 1.38
C ALA A 144 -21.22 23.83 2.47
N GLU A 145 -20.81 22.58 2.70
CA GLU A 145 -21.35 21.77 3.78
C GLU A 145 -20.97 22.35 5.16
N TYR A 146 -19.71 22.72 5.37
CA TYR A 146 -19.24 23.29 6.64
C TYR A 146 -19.99 24.57 7.03
N THR A 147 -20.29 25.43 6.05
CA THR A 147 -21.00 26.69 6.27
C THR A 147 -22.53 26.51 6.40
N SER A 148 -23.09 25.40 5.92
CA SER A 148 -24.54 25.14 5.92
C SER A 148 -24.99 24.06 6.91
N ILE A 149 -24.06 23.33 7.55
CA ILE A 149 -24.37 22.27 8.50
C ILE A 149 -25.15 22.82 9.71
N LYS A 150 -26.27 22.17 10.04
CA LYS A 150 -27.12 22.55 11.18
C LYS A 150 -27.17 21.43 12.19
N ARG A 151 -27.09 21.76 13.49
CA ARG A 151 -27.24 20.81 14.59
C ARG A 151 -28.53 19.99 14.49
N SER A 152 -29.63 20.60 14.03
CA SER A 152 -30.93 19.96 13.90
C SER A 152 -30.97 18.80 12.89
N ALA A 153 -29.99 18.69 11.99
CA ALA A 153 -29.92 17.61 11.00
C ALA A 153 -29.34 16.29 11.56
N PHE A 154 -29.04 16.23 12.87
CA PHE A 154 -28.38 15.09 13.49
C PHE A 154 -29.16 14.60 14.71
N ASP A 155 -29.22 13.28 14.89
CA ASP A 155 -29.92 12.68 16.03
C ASP A 155 -29.24 13.03 17.36
N THR A 156 -27.90 13.10 17.37
CA THR A 156 -27.11 13.32 18.59
C THR A 156 -26.08 14.44 18.40
N PHE A 157 -25.73 15.08 19.51
CA PHE A 157 -24.70 16.13 19.52
C PHE A 157 -23.31 15.55 19.18
N ALA A 158 -23.05 14.30 19.57
CA ALA A 158 -21.82 13.59 19.23
C ALA A 158 -21.64 13.45 17.71
N LYS A 159 -22.65 12.93 16.99
CA LYS A 159 -22.61 12.79 15.51
C LYS A 159 -22.42 14.14 14.81
N PHE A 160 -23.07 15.20 15.32
CA PHE A 160 -22.89 16.55 14.80
C PHE A 160 -21.44 17.04 14.98
N THR A 161 -20.89 16.86 16.17
CA THR A 161 -19.51 17.28 16.49
C THR A 161 -18.49 16.48 15.69
N GLU A 162 -18.69 15.17 15.53
CA GLU A 162 -17.86 14.31 14.67
C GLU A 162 -17.84 14.81 13.23
N ARG A 163 -19.02 15.17 12.66
CA ARG A 163 -19.09 15.70 11.29
C ARG A 163 -18.39 17.06 11.17
N LEU A 164 -18.59 17.96 12.13
CA LEU A 164 -17.89 19.25 12.17
C LEU A 164 -16.37 19.09 12.24
N GLN A 165 -15.88 18.21 13.11
CA GLN A 165 -14.44 17.95 13.25
C GLN A 165 -13.85 17.30 12.00
N TYR A 166 -14.61 16.44 11.33
CA TYR A 166 -14.21 15.86 10.05
C TYR A 166 -14.09 16.95 8.97
N LEU A 167 -15.13 17.79 8.81
CA LEU A 167 -15.14 18.87 7.82
C LEU A 167 -13.98 19.84 8.05
N ARG A 168 -13.74 20.22 9.31
CA ARG A 168 -12.60 21.07 9.69
C ARG A 168 -11.26 20.45 9.31
N ARG A 169 -11.01 19.20 9.68
CA ARG A 169 -9.74 18.50 9.39
C ARG A 169 -9.51 18.35 7.89
N ARG A 170 -10.57 18.12 7.11
CA ARG A 170 -10.48 18.02 5.65
C ARG A 170 -10.20 19.37 5.01
N LEU A 171 -10.83 20.44 5.48
CA LEU A 171 -10.57 21.80 4.99
C LEU A 171 -9.17 22.31 5.37
N GLU A 172 -8.63 21.92 6.53
CA GLU A 172 -7.24 22.21 6.94
C GLU A 172 -6.19 21.44 6.11
N ALA A 173 -6.58 20.36 5.43
CA ALA A 173 -5.69 19.50 4.65
C ALA A 173 -5.72 19.80 3.13
N LEU A 174 -6.52 20.77 2.70
CA LEU A 174 -6.54 21.30 1.33
C LEU A 174 -5.50 22.42 1.17
#